data_AF-A0A1Y1MEK7-F1
#
_entry.id   AF-A0A1Y1MEK7-F1
#
_cell.length_a   1.000
_cell.length_b   1.000
_cell.length_c   1.000
_cell.angle_alpha   90.00
_cell.angle_beta   90.00
_cell.angle_gamma   90.00
#
_symmetry.space_group_name_H-M   'P 1'
#
loop_
_entity.id
_entity.type
_entity.pdbx_description
1 polymer ?
#
loop_
_entity_poly.entity_id
_entity_poly.type
_entity_poly.pdbx_seq_one_letter_code
_entity_poly.pdbx_strand_id
1 'polypeptide(L)'
;MWRKYSALFVLFTLILEVFGNQDKYVYNRDEDVSSDTTTARTTTDRSLAEISIEKFAKNSDAFNKTLLEHPVNETKTGAHIYYNSTITFDSAIAGQYWVHIDNNSDVIVNELLSNAHRRAVTVTLSFDFPFYGHLIRNVTVSTGGFLFMGQYIHLWLAATQYIAPLMANFDTSVSNDSFIKYLDNGTAFTVVWDQVRLQDSPHAGSFTFQTTLFKNG
;
A
#
# COMPACT_ATOMS: atom_id res chain seq x y z
N MET A 1 29.69 -10.55 -19.44
CA MET A 1 29.13 -10.03 -20.72
C MET A 1 27.64 -10.40 -20.74
N TRP A 2 26.75 -9.39 -20.60
CA TRP A 2 25.27 -9.40 -20.69
C TRP A 2 24.47 -10.17 -19.61
N ARG A 3 23.90 -9.44 -18.63
CA ARG A 3 22.53 -8.86 -18.58
C ARG A 3 21.41 -9.92 -18.54
N LYS A 4 20.76 -10.08 -17.38
CA LYS A 4 19.33 -10.33 -17.26
C LYS A 4 18.80 -9.59 -16.03
N TYR A 5 18.23 -8.41 -16.26
CA TYR A 5 17.34 -7.74 -15.32
C TYR A 5 15.96 -8.35 -15.50
N SER A 6 15.31 -8.76 -14.41
CA SER A 6 13.86 -8.96 -14.39
C SER A 6 13.39 -8.87 -12.95
N ALA A 7 12.58 -7.84 -12.69
CA ALA A 7 11.97 -7.56 -11.40
C ALA A 7 10.78 -8.50 -11.15
N LEU A 8 10.59 -8.94 -9.92
CA LEU A 8 9.38 -9.64 -9.49
C LEU A 8 9.06 -9.28 -8.02
N PHE A 9 7.77 -9.05 -7.82
CA PHE A 9 7.08 -8.43 -6.69
C PHE A 9 7.34 -9.13 -5.35
N VAL A 10 7.63 -8.35 -4.30
CA VAL A 10 7.53 -8.81 -2.91
C VAL A 10 6.17 -8.40 -2.37
N LEU A 11 5.28 -9.38 -2.34
CA LEU A 11 3.97 -9.31 -1.73
C LEU A 11 4.13 -9.27 -0.21
N PHE A 12 3.95 -8.12 0.42
CA PHE A 12 3.46 -8.08 1.79
C PHE A 12 1.95 -8.10 1.70
N THR A 13 1.32 -9.25 2.00
CA THR A 13 -0.13 -9.28 2.18
C THR A 13 -0.44 -8.84 3.61
N LEU A 14 -0.89 -7.60 3.69
CA LEU A 14 -1.87 -7.02 4.60
C LEU A 14 -2.64 -7.99 5.52
N ILE A 15 -2.58 -7.73 6.83
CA ILE A 15 -3.66 -8.06 7.77
C ILE A 15 -4.74 -6.98 7.58
N LEU A 16 -5.91 -7.38 7.11
CA LEU A 16 -7.08 -6.52 6.96
C LEU A 16 -8.13 -6.96 7.98
N GLU A 17 -8.20 -6.31 9.15
CA GLU A 17 -9.42 -6.32 9.96
C GLU A 17 -10.27 -5.13 9.51
N VAL A 18 -11.21 -5.38 8.57
CA VAL A 18 -12.28 -4.42 8.27
C VAL A 18 -13.37 -4.61 9.31
N PHE A 19 -13.45 -3.70 10.29
CA PHE A 19 -14.69 -3.53 11.06
C PHE A 19 -15.73 -2.81 10.19
N GLY A 20 -16.35 -3.55 9.29
CA GLY A 20 -17.49 -3.09 8.50
C GLY A 20 -18.78 -3.45 9.22
N ASN A 21 -19.44 -2.44 9.79
CA ASN A 21 -20.76 -2.57 10.42
C ASN A 21 -21.79 -3.00 9.35
N GLN A 22 -22.05 -4.29 9.26
CA GLN A 22 -23.02 -4.86 8.32
C GLN A 22 -24.42 -4.73 8.91
N ASP A 23 -25.12 -3.63 8.59
CA ASP A 23 -26.58 -3.63 8.60
C ASP A 23 -27.14 -2.56 7.66
N LYS A 24 -27.96 -3.05 6.72
CA LYS A 24 -28.80 -2.32 5.75
C LYS A 24 -28.07 -1.74 4.55
N TYR A 25 -28.21 -2.37 3.38
CA TYR A 25 -28.77 -1.74 2.17
C TYR A 25 -29.30 -2.82 1.22
N VAL A 26 -30.62 -2.80 0.98
CA VAL A 26 -31.30 -3.47 -0.13
C VAL A 26 -31.32 -2.46 -1.28
N TYR A 27 -30.90 -2.84 -2.49
CA TYR A 27 -31.09 -2.00 -3.68
C TYR A 27 -31.86 -2.73 -4.77
N ASN A 28 -32.97 -2.09 -5.18
CA ASN A 28 -33.82 -2.47 -6.28
C ASN A 28 -33.13 -2.16 -7.62
N ARG A 29 -33.41 -3.02 -8.59
CA ARG A 29 -33.07 -2.93 -10.01
C ARG A 29 -34.11 -2.03 -10.69
N ASP A 30 -33.70 -1.14 -11.59
CA ASP A 30 -34.35 -0.83 -12.89
C ASP A 30 -33.59 0.28 -13.65
N GLU A 31 -33.38 0.02 -14.96
CA GLU A 31 -33.27 0.91 -16.14
C GLU A 31 -32.25 2.10 -16.12
N ASP A 32 -31.44 2.41 -17.13
CA ASP A 32 -31.76 2.57 -18.55
C ASP A 32 -30.50 2.73 -19.46
N VAL A 33 -30.76 2.90 -20.76
CA VAL A 33 -30.07 2.57 -22.01
C VAL A 33 -28.96 3.50 -22.55
N SER A 34 -28.01 2.86 -23.27
CA SER A 34 -27.21 3.24 -24.48
C SER A 34 -27.20 4.69 -25.04
N SER A 35 -26.01 5.19 -25.38
CA SER A 35 -25.67 5.58 -26.77
C SER A 35 -24.16 5.79 -26.98
N ASP A 36 -23.69 5.37 -28.15
CA ASP A 36 -22.30 5.31 -28.59
C ASP A 36 -22.08 6.18 -29.84
N THR A 37 -20.81 6.55 -30.09
CA THR A 37 -20.15 6.90 -31.39
C THR A 37 -19.69 8.35 -31.69
N THR A 38 -18.42 8.62 -31.33
CA THR A 38 -17.22 8.95 -32.17
C THR A 38 -17.17 10.20 -33.08
N THR A 39 -16.14 11.06 -32.90
CA THR A 39 -14.91 11.13 -33.75
C THR A 39 -13.99 12.31 -33.41
N ALA A 40 -12.74 12.02 -32.99
CA ALA A 40 -11.55 12.74 -33.43
C ALA A 40 -10.29 11.91 -33.10
N ARG A 41 -9.54 11.52 -34.14
CA ARG A 41 -8.23 10.88 -34.02
C ARG A 41 -7.15 11.94 -33.81
N THR A 42 -6.33 11.78 -32.77
CA THR A 42 -4.93 12.19 -32.81
C THR A 42 -4.09 11.02 -32.32
N THR A 43 -3.31 10.46 -33.23
CA THR A 43 -2.27 9.47 -32.98
C THR A 43 -1.13 10.12 -32.22
N THR A 44 -0.90 9.72 -30.98
CA THR A 44 0.41 9.48 -30.33
C THR A 44 0.09 8.80 -29.00
N ASP A 45 0.98 7.92 -28.56
CA ASP A 45 1.03 7.32 -27.22
C ASP A 45 0.22 6.03 -26.98
N ARG A 46 0.69 4.95 -27.63
CA ARG A 46 0.21 3.59 -27.39
C ARG A 46 0.98 2.85 -26.28
N SER A 47 1.87 3.53 -25.56
CA SER A 47 2.78 2.90 -24.57
C SER A 47 2.57 3.34 -23.12
N LEU A 48 1.78 4.39 -22.85
CA LEU A 48 1.50 4.83 -21.47
C LEU A 48 0.17 4.32 -20.91
N ALA A 49 -0.77 3.90 -21.76
CA ALA A 49 -2.07 3.37 -21.30
C ALA A 49 -1.97 1.99 -20.63
N GLU A 50 -0.94 1.19 -20.93
CA GLU A 50 -0.80 -0.19 -20.42
C GLU A 50 -0.32 -0.29 -18.96
N ILE A 51 0.03 0.82 -18.31
CA ILE A 51 0.58 0.84 -16.94
C ILE A 51 -0.35 1.56 -15.95
N SER A 52 -1.54 1.99 -16.40
CA SER A 52 -2.52 2.64 -15.54
C SER A 52 -3.19 1.63 -14.58
N ILE A 53 -3.10 1.92 -13.27
CA ILE A 53 -3.71 1.16 -12.17
C ILE A 53 -5.24 1.04 -12.34
N GLU A 54 -5.84 1.88 -13.19
CA GLU A 54 -7.25 1.87 -13.60
C GLU A 54 -7.72 0.49 -14.09
N LYS A 55 -6.84 -0.35 -14.64
CA LYS A 55 -7.19 -1.72 -15.06
C LYS A 55 -7.44 -2.67 -13.88
N PHE A 56 -6.84 -2.42 -12.73
CA PHE A 56 -6.94 -3.28 -11.53
C PHE A 56 -7.97 -2.78 -10.51
N ALA A 57 -8.30 -1.48 -10.52
CA ALA A 57 -9.23 -0.87 -9.57
C ALA A 57 -10.73 -1.14 -9.86
N LYS A 58 -11.08 -1.57 -11.08
CA LYS A 58 -12.48 -1.65 -11.56
C LYS A 58 -13.33 -2.79 -10.97
N ASN A 59 -12.85 -3.56 -10.00
CA ASN A 59 -13.52 -4.82 -9.61
C ASN A 59 -13.60 -5.08 -8.10
N SER A 60 -13.83 -4.05 -7.27
CA SER A 60 -14.03 -4.23 -5.82
C SER A 60 -15.13 -5.24 -5.47
N ASP A 61 -16.21 -5.29 -6.26
CA ASP A 61 -17.33 -6.21 -6.04
C ASP A 61 -16.94 -7.67 -6.34
N ALA A 62 -16.02 -7.88 -7.27
CA ALA A 62 -15.48 -9.20 -7.57
C ALA A 62 -14.54 -9.69 -6.45
N PHE A 63 -13.77 -8.80 -5.82
CA PHE A 63 -12.85 -9.16 -4.72
C PHE A 63 -13.59 -9.69 -3.49
N ASN A 64 -14.69 -9.06 -3.08
CA ASN A 64 -15.50 -9.53 -1.95
C ASN A 64 -16.09 -10.92 -2.21
N LYS A 65 -16.53 -11.17 -3.45
CA LYS A 65 -17.04 -12.48 -3.88
C LYS A 65 -15.94 -13.55 -3.89
N THR A 66 -14.75 -13.24 -4.42
CA THR A 66 -13.60 -14.16 -4.43
C THR A 66 -13.14 -14.53 -3.01
N LEU A 67 -13.15 -13.60 -2.06
CA LEU A 67 -12.74 -13.86 -0.68
C LEU A 67 -13.75 -14.76 0.07
N LEU A 68 -15.05 -14.61 -0.23
CA LEU A 68 -16.12 -15.48 0.27
C LEU A 68 -16.08 -16.88 -0.37
N GLU A 69 -15.73 -16.96 -1.65
CA GLU A 69 -15.61 -18.23 -2.40
C GLU A 69 -14.29 -18.98 -2.08
N HIS A 70 -13.26 -18.26 -1.64
CA HIS A 70 -11.94 -18.79 -1.30
C HIS A 70 -11.45 -18.23 0.05
N PRO A 71 -11.96 -18.73 1.19
CA PRO A 71 -11.50 -18.32 2.51
C PRO A 71 -10.01 -18.65 2.65
N VAL A 72 -9.18 -17.62 2.82
CA VAL A 72 -7.74 -17.78 2.99
C VAL A 72 -7.46 -17.99 4.48
N ASN A 73 -7.44 -19.25 4.90
CA ASN A 73 -7.27 -19.61 6.32
C ASN A 73 -5.91 -20.29 6.59
N GLU A 74 -5.06 -20.36 5.57
CA GLU A 74 -3.81 -21.09 5.61
C GLU A 74 -2.62 -20.14 5.64
N THR A 75 -1.74 -20.35 6.62
CA THR A 75 -0.45 -19.67 6.65
C THR A 75 0.41 -20.20 5.51
N LYS A 76 0.94 -19.30 4.68
CA LYS A 76 1.80 -19.65 3.55
C LYS A 76 3.19 -19.07 3.75
N THR A 77 4.21 -19.90 3.56
CA THR A 77 5.61 -19.48 3.63
C THR A 77 6.30 -19.63 2.28
N GLY A 78 7.02 -18.60 1.87
CA GLY A 78 7.84 -18.58 0.66
C GLY A 78 9.30 -18.34 1.01
N ALA A 79 10.19 -19.19 0.50
CA ALA A 79 11.63 -18.99 0.63
C ALA A 79 12.18 -18.34 -0.65
N HIS A 80 12.92 -17.24 -0.50
CA HIS A 80 13.57 -16.54 -1.60
C HIS A 80 15.05 -16.36 -1.29
N ILE A 81 15.83 -15.98 -2.31
CA ILE A 81 17.29 -15.85 -2.18
C ILE A 81 17.69 -14.81 -1.11
N TYR A 82 16.91 -13.74 -0.97
CA TYR A 82 17.24 -12.60 -0.11
C TYR A 82 16.32 -12.41 1.08
N TYR A 83 15.19 -13.13 1.15
CA TYR A 83 14.22 -13.00 2.24
C TYR A 83 13.33 -14.25 2.32
N ASN A 84 12.72 -14.44 3.48
CA ASN A 84 11.61 -15.37 3.66
C ASN A 84 10.32 -14.55 3.83
N SER A 85 9.23 -15.02 3.23
CA SER A 85 7.90 -14.44 3.41
C SER A 85 7.00 -15.40 4.15
N THR A 86 6.20 -14.88 5.07
CA THR A 86 5.13 -15.63 5.72
C THR A 86 3.89 -14.75 5.73
N ILE A 87 2.79 -15.27 5.19
CA ILE A 87 1.47 -14.64 5.28
C ILE A 87 0.67 -15.46 6.28
N THR A 88 0.15 -14.82 7.32
CA THR A 88 -0.63 -15.44 8.38
C THR A 88 -1.92 -14.68 8.64
N PHE A 89 -2.94 -15.40 9.10
CA PHE A 89 -4.26 -14.88 9.46
C PHE A 89 -4.55 -15.07 10.96
N ASP A 90 -3.56 -15.55 11.72
CA ASP A 90 -3.68 -15.71 13.16
C ASP A 90 -3.57 -14.33 13.84
N SER A 91 -4.69 -13.88 14.42
CA SER A 91 -4.80 -12.60 15.12
C SER A 91 -3.79 -12.48 16.29
N ALA A 92 -3.48 -13.59 16.97
CA ALA A 92 -2.51 -13.58 18.07
C ALA A 92 -1.07 -13.36 17.58
N ILE A 93 -0.74 -13.83 16.37
CA ILE A 93 0.56 -13.57 15.73
C ILE A 93 0.58 -12.14 15.18
N ALA A 94 -0.48 -11.74 14.48
CA ALA A 94 -0.65 -10.38 13.95
C ALA A 94 -0.47 -9.31 15.02
N GLY A 95 -1.12 -9.49 16.18
CA GLY A 95 -1.06 -8.56 17.31
C GLY A 95 0.34 -8.38 17.90
N GLN A 96 1.23 -9.37 17.79
CA GLN A 96 2.62 -9.25 18.26
C GLN A 96 3.46 -8.31 17.39
N TYR A 97 3.11 -8.17 16.11
CA TYR A 97 3.80 -7.28 15.18
C TYR A 97 3.13 -5.91 15.07
N TRP A 98 1.91 -5.74 15.62
CA TRP A 98 1.23 -4.46 15.65
C TRP A 98 1.90 -3.51 16.65
N VAL A 99 2.20 -2.28 16.24
CA VAL A 99 2.87 -1.30 17.10
C VAL A 99 1.89 -0.19 17.41
N HIS A 100 1.53 -0.06 18.69
CA HIS A 100 0.67 1.02 19.16
C HIS A 100 1.48 2.32 19.30
N ILE A 101 1.65 3.05 18.20
CA ILE A 101 2.48 4.24 18.14
C ILE A 101 1.87 5.47 18.82
N ASP A 102 0.54 5.53 19.00
CA ASP A 102 -0.15 6.72 19.53
C ASP A 102 0.23 7.04 20.99
N ASN A 103 0.76 6.07 21.73
CA ASN A 103 1.20 6.25 23.12
C ASN A 103 2.66 6.74 23.24
N ASN A 104 3.37 6.94 22.12
CA ASN A 104 4.78 7.30 22.12
C ASN A 104 4.95 8.80 21.83
N SER A 105 5.71 9.51 22.69
CA SER A 105 6.00 10.94 22.51
C SER A 105 6.84 11.27 21.27
N ASP A 106 7.59 10.28 20.77
CA ASP A 106 8.50 10.43 19.64
C ASP A 106 7.81 10.15 18.30
N VAL A 107 6.50 9.86 18.31
CA VAL A 107 5.72 9.67 17.10
C VAL A 107 5.65 10.98 16.31
N ILE A 108 5.89 10.88 15.01
CA ILE A 108 5.81 12.01 14.10
C ILE A 108 4.57 11.82 13.23
N VAL A 109 3.60 12.73 13.38
CA VAL A 109 2.49 12.88 12.45
C VAL A 109 2.96 13.78 11.31
N ASN A 110 2.99 13.24 10.09
CA ASN A 110 3.48 14.00 8.95
C ASN A 110 2.33 14.80 8.30
N GLU A 111 2.28 16.10 8.57
CA GLU A 111 1.26 17.00 8.03
C GLU A 111 1.22 17.03 6.50
N LEU A 112 2.39 16.98 5.84
CA LEU A 112 2.48 17.00 4.37
C LEU A 112 1.92 15.73 3.73
N LEU A 113 1.93 14.62 4.45
CA LEU A 113 1.39 13.35 3.99
C LEU A 113 -0.05 13.11 4.48
N SER A 114 -0.47 13.75 5.58
CA SER A 114 -1.81 13.58 6.18
C SER A 114 -2.90 14.42 5.53
N ASN A 115 -2.56 15.28 4.56
CA ASN A 115 -3.54 16.03 3.77
C ASN A 115 -3.07 16.19 2.33
N ALA A 116 -2.78 15.08 1.66
CA ALA A 116 -2.25 15.11 0.31
C ALA A 116 -2.55 13.87 -0.53
N HIS A 117 -2.54 14.09 -1.84
CA HIS A 117 -2.59 13.05 -2.86
C HIS A 117 -1.25 12.95 -3.59
N ARG A 118 -0.79 11.72 -3.85
CA ARG A 118 0.44 11.42 -4.62
C ARG A 118 1.66 12.20 -4.10
N ARG A 119 1.85 12.20 -2.78
CA ARG A 119 3.03 12.80 -2.13
C ARG A 119 3.91 11.75 -1.52
N ALA A 120 5.17 12.12 -1.33
CA ALA A 120 6.12 11.31 -0.59
C ALA A 120 7.12 12.21 0.13
N VAL A 121 7.62 11.74 1.28
CA VAL A 121 8.62 12.42 2.11
C VAL A 121 9.74 11.44 2.43
N THR A 122 10.98 11.89 2.27
CA THR A 122 12.16 11.12 2.66
C THR A 122 12.43 11.28 4.16
N VAL A 123 12.58 10.16 4.84
CA VAL A 123 12.95 10.04 6.25
C VAL A 123 14.30 9.35 6.33
N THR A 124 15.21 9.91 7.13
CA THR A 124 16.50 9.29 7.42
C THR A 124 16.39 8.43 8.67
N LEU A 125 16.59 7.13 8.51
CA LEU A 125 16.64 6.13 9.58
C LEU A 125 17.82 6.38 10.52
N SER A 126 17.60 6.14 11.80
CA SER A 126 18.63 6.14 12.84
C SER A 126 19.64 4.98 12.69
N PHE A 127 19.27 3.93 11.96
CA PHE A 127 20.06 2.72 11.73
C PHE A 127 20.26 2.41 10.25
N ASP A 128 21.29 1.63 9.93
CA ASP A 128 21.48 1.06 8.60
C ASP A 128 20.52 -0.13 8.42
N PHE A 129 19.65 -0.05 7.41
CA PHE A 129 18.71 -1.12 7.08
C PHE A 129 19.25 -1.94 5.90
N PRO A 130 19.36 -3.28 6.02
CA PRO A 130 19.79 -4.14 4.92
C PRO A 130 18.65 -4.35 3.90
N PHE A 131 18.88 -3.94 2.66
CA PHE A 131 17.93 -4.11 1.57
C PHE A 131 18.64 -4.62 0.31
N TYR A 132 18.36 -5.88 -0.08
CA TYR A 132 18.95 -6.55 -1.24
C TYR A 132 20.48 -6.44 -1.35
N GLY A 133 21.19 -6.64 -0.24
CA GLY A 133 22.66 -6.61 -0.20
C GLY A 133 23.27 -5.22 -0.11
N HIS A 134 22.45 -4.18 0.05
CA HIS A 134 22.91 -2.81 0.29
C HIS A 134 22.38 -2.30 1.63
N LEU A 135 23.17 -1.47 2.31
CA LEU A 135 22.72 -0.76 3.50
C LEU A 135 22.12 0.58 3.07
N ILE A 136 20.90 0.85 3.51
CA ILE A 136 20.22 2.13 3.24
C ILE A 136 19.84 2.81 4.55
N ARG A 137 19.81 4.13 4.50
CA ARG A 137 19.32 5.00 5.59
C ARG A 137 18.20 5.92 5.18
N ASN A 138 18.05 6.21 3.89
CA ASN A 138 16.99 7.10 3.44
C ASN A 138 15.85 6.26 2.88
N VAL A 139 14.69 6.35 3.52
CA VAL A 139 13.45 5.71 3.07
C VAL A 139 12.45 6.79 2.73
N THR A 140 11.68 6.61 1.66
CA THR A 140 10.70 7.60 1.23
C THR A 140 9.30 7.06 1.46
N VAL A 141 8.59 7.65 2.41
CA VAL A 141 7.22 7.30 2.78
C VAL A 141 6.27 7.97 1.80
N SER A 142 5.37 7.21 1.19
CA SER A 142 4.39 7.74 0.23
C SER A 142 2.96 7.69 0.75
N THR A 143 2.09 8.56 0.23
CA THR A 143 0.66 8.48 0.49
C THR A 143 0.03 7.21 -0.08
N GLY A 144 0.63 6.62 -1.11
CA GLY A 144 0.13 5.42 -1.80
C GLY A 144 0.33 4.09 -1.07
N GLY A 145 0.73 4.11 0.21
CA GLY A 145 0.82 2.91 1.04
C GLY A 145 2.09 2.07 0.84
N PHE A 146 3.18 2.69 0.39
CA PHE A 146 4.47 2.01 0.22
C PHE A 146 5.65 2.89 0.67
N LEU A 147 6.75 2.21 0.99
CA LEU A 147 8.07 2.79 1.26
C LEU A 147 8.95 2.61 0.03
N PHE A 148 9.44 3.70 -0.54
CA PHE A 148 10.47 3.66 -1.56
C PHE A 148 11.86 3.58 -0.89
N MET A 149 12.65 2.61 -1.34
CA MET A 149 13.92 2.20 -0.73
C MET A 149 15.13 2.50 -1.62
N GLY A 150 14.90 3.06 -2.81
CA GLY A 150 15.96 3.34 -3.77
C GLY A 150 16.81 4.55 -3.38
N GLN A 151 18.09 4.51 -3.75
CA GLN A 151 19.03 5.61 -3.49
C GLN A 151 18.73 6.88 -4.30
N TYR A 152 18.13 6.73 -5.48
CA TYR A 152 17.82 7.84 -6.40
C TYR A 152 16.32 8.00 -6.55
N ILE A 153 15.80 9.18 -6.21
CA ILE A 153 14.40 9.53 -6.42
C ILE A 153 14.17 9.65 -7.93
N HIS A 154 13.38 8.75 -8.50
CA HIS A 154 12.92 8.81 -9.89
C HIS A 154 11.49 9.36 -9.95
N LEU A 155 11.08 9.93 -11.10
CA LEU A 155 9.70 10.39 -11.31
C LEU A 155 8.65 9.27 -11.14
N TRP A 156 9.09 8.02 -11.11
CA TRP A 156 8.29 6.83 -10.95
C TRP A 156 8.73 6.06 -9.70
N LEU A 157 8.46 6.60 -8.51
CA LEU A 157 8.82 5.95 -7.23
C LEU A 157 8.26 4.52 -7.10
N ALA A 158 7.10 4.26 -7.69
CA ALA A 158 6.49 2.92 -7.72
C ALA A 158 7.16 1.93 -8.69
N ALA A 159 8.03 2.39 -9.59
CA ALA A 159 8.62 1.55 -10.63
C ALA A 159 9.88 0.81 -10.18
N THR A 160 10.46 1.16 -9.03
CA THR A 160 11.76 0.61 -8.60
C THR A 160 11.87 0.52 -7.08
N GLN A 161 12.30 -0.63 -6.55
CA GLN A 161 12.79 -0.83 -5.17
C GLN A 161 11.88 -0.25 -4.06
N TYR A 162 10.80 -0.96 -3.73
CA TYR A 162 9.88 -0.55 -2.67
C TYR A 162 9.46 -1.72 -1.77
N ILE A 163 8.94 -1.38 -0.59
CA ILE A 163 8.19 -2.27 0.30
C ILE A 163 6.75 -1.73 0.35
N ALA A 164 5.77 -2.55 -0.05
CA ALA A 164 4.37 -2.15 -0.10
C ALA A 164 3.51 -3.12 0.72
N PRO A 165 3.18 -2.79 1.98
CA PRO A 165 2.19 -3.55 2.75
C PRO A 165 0.81 -3.54 2.09
N LEU A 166 0.45 -2.39 1.48
CA LEU A 166 -0.77 -2.20 0.72
C LEU A 166 -0.61 -0.99 -0.19
N MET A 167 -0.46 -1.24 -1.49
CA MET A 167 -0.33 -0.16 -2.47
C MET A 167 -1.66 0.06 -3.18
N ALA A 168 -2.20 1.27 -3.08
CA ALA A 168 -3.42 1.67 -3.79
C ALA A 168 -3.43 3.17 -4.07
N ASN A 169 -4.46 3.64 -4.78
CA ASN A 169 -4.66 5.06 -5.06
C ASN A 169 -5.24 5.79 -3.83
N PHE A 170 -4.49 5.76 -2.73
CA PHE A 170 -4.87 6.41 -1.48
C PHE A 170 -4.71 7.93 -1.56
N ASP A 171 -5.65 8.63 -0.93
CA ASP A 171 -5.66 10.08 -0.81
C ASP A 171 -6.07 10.45 0.62
N THR A 172 -5.12 11.03 1.35
CA THR A 172 -5.35 11.47 2.73
C THR A 172 -6.09 12.80 2.80
N SER A 173 -6.17 13.56 1.70
CA SER A 173 -6.94 14.82 1.65
C SER A 173 -8.45 14.59 1.58
N VAL A 174 -8.89 13.36 1.29
CA VAL A 174 -10.32 13.01 1.21
C VAL A 174 -10.98 13.03 2.59
N SER A 175 -10.24 12.85 3.68
CA SER A 175 -10.76 12.81 5.04
C SER A 175 -9.82 13.52 6.01
N ASN A 176 -10.36 14.35 6.90
CA ASN A 176 -9.58 14.98 7.97
C ASN A 176 -9.09 13.98 9.03
N ASP A 177 -9.61 12.76 9.00
CA ASP A 177 -9.23 11.68 9.91
C ASP A 177 -8.13 10.77 9.34
N SER A 178 -7.62 11.06 8.12
CA SER A 178 -6.57 10.27 7.49
C SER A 178 -5.18 10.80 7.87
N PHE A 179 -4.36 9.96 8.50
CA PHE A 179 -3.03 10.35 8.96
C PHE A 179 -1.94 9.41 8.46
N ILE A 180 -0.77 9.96 8.17
CA ILE A 180 0.45 9.18 7.99
C ILE A 180 1.42 9.52 9.11
N LYS A 181 1.68 8.51 9.94
CA LYS A 181 2.48 8.63 11.15
C LYS A 181 3.70 7.72 11.05
N TYR A 182 4.80 8.10 11.66
CA TYR A 182 5.95 7.19 11.79
C TYR A 182 6.71 7.39 13.10
N LEU A 183 7.41 6.34 13.51
CA LEU A 183 8.21 6.27 14.72
C LEU A 183 9.52 5.55 14.41
N ASP A 184 10.65 6.16 14.77
CA ASP A 184 11.97 5.53 14.76
C ASP A 184 12.50 5.46 16.20
N ASN A 185 12.80 4.26 16.69
CA ASN A 185 13.30 4.05 18.05
C ASN A 185 14.76 3.59 18.12
N GLY A 186 15.53 3.64 17.02
CA GLY A 186 16.92 3.16 16.99
C GLY A 186 17.08 1.68 16.62
N THR A 187 16.02 0.88 16.81
CA THR A 187 16.01 -0.57 16.56
C THR A 187 14.98 -0.99 15.52
N ALA A 188 13.92 -0.20 15.36
CA ALA A 188 12.88 -0.38 14.39
C ALA A 188 12.33 0.97 13.92
N PHE A 189 11.88 1.01 12.68
CA PHE A 189 11.18 2.13 12.08
C PHE A 189 9.79 1.67 11.63
N THR A 190 8.75 2.25 12.22
CA THR A 190 7.36 1.92 11.91
C THR A 190 6.68 3.08 11.21
N VAL A 191 5.93 2.78 10.15
CA VAL A 191 5.03 3.72 9.47
C VAL A 191 3.62 3.19 9.52
N VAL A 192 2.66 4.05 9.86
CA VAL A 192 1.23 3.76 9.89
C VAL A 192 0.51 4.67 8.91
N TRP A 193 -0.27 4.06 8.03
CA TRP A 193 -1.30 4.74 7.24
C TRP A 193 -2.61 4.52 7.97
N ASP A 194 -3.12 5.56 8.63
CA ASP A 194 -4.26 5.50 9.52
C ASP A 194 -5.49 6.10 8.82
N GLN A 195 -6.55 5.29 8.74
CA GLN A 195 -7.83 5.63 8.12
C GLN A 195 -7.73 6.25 6.72
N VAL A 196 -6.77 5.81 5.91
CA VAL A 196 -6.59 6.32 4.55
C VAL A 196 -7.71 5.82 3.63
N ARG A 197 -8.13 6.63 2.65
CA ARG A 197 -9.24 6.30 1.74
C ARG A 197 -8.77 6.22 0.30
N LEU A 198 -9.45 5.37 -0.48
CA LEU A 198 -9.23 5.28 -1.91
C LEU A 198 -9.86 6.50 -2.59
N GLN A 199 -9.08 7.19 -3.42
CA GLN A 199 -9.53 8.34 -4.19
C GLN A 199 -10.61 7.97 -5.21
N ASP A 200 -10.47 6.78 -5.82
CA ASP A 200 -11.39 6.31 -6.87
C ASP A 200 -12.61 5.55 -6.34
N SER A 201 -12.55 5.12 -5.07
CA SER A 201 -13.66 4.37 -4.44
C SER A 201 -13.87 4.80 -2.98
N PRO A 202 -14.45 5.99 -2.75
CA PRO A 202 -14.69 6.50 -1.39
C PRO A 202 -15.65 5.63 -0.57
N HIS A 203 -16.49 4.83 -1.23
CA HIS A 203 -17.45 3.93 -0.60
C HIS A 203 -16.82 2.65 -0.04
N ALA A 204 -15.58 2.33 -0.41
CA ALA A 204 -14.86 1.15 0.08
C ALA A 204 -14.49 1.25 1.58
N GLY A 205 -14.71 2.41 2.21
CA GLY A 205 -14.34 2.66 3.60
C GLY A 205 -12.91 3.16 3.75
N SER A 206 -12.45 3.15 5.00
CA SER A 206 -11.10 3.55 5.38
C SER A 206 -10.22 2.32 5.66
N PHE A 207 -8.93 2.46 5.38
CA PHE A 207 -7.93 1.42 5.57
C PHE A 207 -6.92 1.87 6.62
N THR A 208 -6.61 1.01 7.58
CA THR A 208 -5.53 1.23 8.53
C THR A 208 -4.55 0.06 8.46
N PHE A 209 -3.27 0.36 8.23
CA PHE A 209 -2.22 -0.64 8.12
C PHE A 209 -0.87 -0.03 8.44
N GLN A 210 0.11 -0.89 8.73
CA GLN A 210 1.46 -0.46 9.09
C GLN A 210 2.56 -1.30 8.45
N THR A 211 3.76 -0.76 8.46
CA THR A 211 5.00 -1.50 8.13
C THR A 211 6.06 -1.15 9.14
N THR A 212 6.77 -2.16 9.62
CA THR A 212 7.92 -1.99 10.52
C THR A 212 9.16 -2.56 9.85
N LEU A 213 10.19 -1.74 9.71
CA LEU A 213 11.53 -2.16 9.32
C LEU A 213 12.32 -2.39 10.60
N PHE A 214 12.78 -3.62 10.82
CA PHE A 214 13.68 -3.92 11.94
C PHE A 214 15.13 -3.72 11.49
N LYS A 215 15.99 -3.24 12.40
CA LYS A 215 17.41 -2.98 12.12
C LYS A 215 18.17 -4.19 11.60
N ASN A 216 17.73 -5.40 11.96
CA ASN A 216 18.34 -6.66 11.53
C ASN A 216 17.86 -7.17 10.17
N GLY A 217 16.92 -6.49 9.51
CA GLY A 217 16.30 -6.94 8.26
C GLY A 217 15.01 -7.69 8.49
#